data_AF-A0A9X2PA75-F1
#
_entry.id   AF-A0A9X2PA75-F1
#
_cell.length_a   1.000
_cell.length_b   1.000
_cell.length_c   1.000
_cell.angle_alpha   90.00
_cell.angle_beta   90.00
_cell.angle_gamma   90.00
#
_symmetry.space_group_name_H-M   'P 1'
#
loop_
_entity.id
_entity.type
_entity.pdbx_description
1 polymer ?
#
loop_
_entity_poly.entity_id
_entity_poly.type
_entity_poly.pdbx_seq_one_letter_code
_entity_poly.pdbx_strand_id
1 'polypeptide(L)'
;MTIGEMQPAVPVPMPPVRVRAGSAVFDIDTLDEALAFAQANPHPRGDYDGLIRRLQSAADSEECLEAANAFIWWAEANGIIAGRG
;
A
#
# COMPACT_ATOMS: atom_id res chain seq x y z
N MET A 1 2.97 -34.18 -3.15
CA MET A 1 2.55 -32.98 -3.91
C MET A 1 1.36 -32.40 -3.19
N THR A 2 1.54 -31.26 -2.53
CA THR A 2 0.43 -30.35 -2.23
C THR A 2 0.96 -28.98 -2.57
N ILE A 3 0.72 -28.56 -3.81
CA ILE A 3 0.77 -27.15 -4.17
C ILE A 3 -0.32 -26.52 -3.30
N GLY A 4 0.10 -25.90 -2.18
CA GLY A 4 -0.80 -25.12 -1.36
C GLY A 4 -1.47 -24.13 -2.29
N GLU A 5 -2.78 -24.22 -2.38
CA GLU A 5 -3.60 -23.28 -3.14
C GLU A 5 -3.17 -21.88 -2.70
N MET A 6 -2.46 -21.16 -3.57
CA MET A 6 -2.43 -19.71 -3.53
C MET A 6 -3.88 -19.31 -3.75
N GLN A 7 -4.64 -19.23 -2.66
CA GLN A 7 -5.92 -18.54 -2.68
C GLN A 7 -5.64 -17.19 -3.34
N PRO A 8 -6.41 -16.79 -4.37
CA PRO A 8 -6.35 -15.41 -4.79
C PRO A 8 -6.68 -14.59 -3.55
N ALA A 9 -5.68 -13.87 -3.03
CA ALA A 9 -5.88 -12.98 -1.90
C ALA A 9 -7.05 -12.07 -2.31
N VAL A 10 -8.15 -12.13 -1.57
CA VAL A 10 -9.25 -11.21 -1.81
C VAL A 10 -8.65 -9.82 -1.60
N PRO A 11 -8.69 -8.92 -2.59
CA PRO A 11 -8.05 -7.61 -2.46
C PRO A 11 -8.60 -6.91 -1.23
N VAL A 12 -7.71 -6.58 -0.30
CA VAL A 12 -8.12 -5.94 0.95
C VAL A 12 -8.36 -4.46 0.67
N PRO A 13 -9.60 -3.96 0.85
CA PRO A 13 -9.91 -2.57 0.60
C PRO A 13 -9.23 -1.65 1.60
N MET A 14 -8.81 -0.47 1.15
CA MET A 14 -8.30 0.62 1.98
C MET A 14 -9.01 1.93 1.64
N PRO A 15 -8.88 2.98 2.48
CA PRO A 15 -9.36 4.31 2.12
C PRO A 15 -8.72 4.77 0.79
N PRO A 16 -9.51 5.23 -0.19
CA PRO A 16 -9.01 5.57 -1.51
C PRO A 16 -8.03 6.73 -1.44
N VAL A 17 -6.86 6.54 -2.02
CA VAL A 17 -5.81 7.57 -2.06
C VAL A 17 -5.24 7.70 -3.46
N ARG A 18 -5.09 8.94 -3.90
CA ARG A 18 -4.51 9.25 -5.20
C ARG A 18 -3.05 9.66 -5.01
N VAL A 19 -2.13 8.96 -5.67
CA VAL A 19 -0.68 9.18 -5.56
C VAL A 19 -0.05 9.50 -6.91
N ARG A 20 1.10 10.17 -6.89
CA ARG A 20 1.88 10.54 -8.09
C ARG A 20 3.17 9.74 -8.17
N ALA A 21 3.52 9.31 -9.38
CA ALA A 21 4.87 8.88 -9.72
C ALA A 21 5.30 9.56 -11.03
N GLY A 22 6.24 10.51 -10.93
CA GLY A 22 6.59 11.37 -12.05
C GLY A 22 5.40 12.21 -12.53
N SER A 23 5.03 12.07 -13.81
CA SER A 23 3.84 12.72 -14.40
C SER A 23 2.57 11.89 -14.29
N ALA A 24 2.66 10.62 -13.87
CA ALA A 24 1.52 9.72 -13.76
C ALA A 24 0.83 9.84 -12.41
N VAL A 25 -0.47 9.57 -12.41
CA VAL A 25 -1.34 9.61 -11.23
C VAL A 25 -2.06 8.27 -11.13
N PHE A 26 -2.07 7.69 -9.94
CA PHE A 26 -2.64 6.38 -9.64
C PHE A 26 -3.68 6.51 -8.55
N ASP A 27 -4.82 5.86 -8.74
CA ASP A 27 -5.80 5.63 -7.69
C ASP A 27 -5.46 4.30 -7.01
N ILE A 28 -5.38 4.31 -5.68
CA ILE A 28 -5.04 3.16 -4.85
C ILE A 28 -6.21 2.91 -3.91
N ASP A 29 -6.89 1.78 -4.12
CA ASP A 29 -8.12 1.42 -3.40
C ASP A 29 -7.92 0.16 -2.54
N THR A 30 -6.80 -0.55 -2.73
CA THR A 30 -6.49 -1.79 -2.01
C THR A 30 -5.06 -1.83 -1.47
N LEU A 31 -4.84 -2.66 -0.43
CA LEU A 31 -3.49 -2.86 0.13
C LEU A 31 -2.52 -3.51 -0.86
N ASP A 32 -3.00 -4.36 -1.75
CA ASP A 32 -2.19 -4.99 -2.79
C ASP A 32 -1.68 -3.96 -3.80
N GLU A 33 -2.54 -3.02 -4.21
CA GLU A 33 -2.16 -1.89 -5.05
C GLU A 33 -1.18 -0.97 -4.34
N ALA A 34 -1.39 -0.69 -3.05
CA ALA A 34 -0.47 0.09 -2.23
C ALA A 34 0.92 -0.55 -2.15
N LEU A 35 0.97 -1.87 -1.95
CA LEU A 35 2.22 -2.64 -1.93
C LEU A 35 2.92 -2.61 -3.28
N ALA A 36 2.19 -2.91 -4.36
CA ALA A 36 2.73 -2.89 -5.72
C ALA A 36 3.27 -1.50 -6.08
N PHE A 37 2.53 -0.45 -5.73
CA PHE A 37 2.94 0.93 -5.96
C PHE A 37 4.21 1.29 -5.18
N ALA A 38 4.26 0.99 -3.88
CA ALA A 38 5.42 1.29 -3.03
C ALA A 38 6.69 0.56 -3.51
N GLN A 39 6.56 -0.72 -3.90
CA GLN A 39 7.67 -1.51 -4.44
C GLN A 39 8.19 -0.97 -5.78
N ALA A 40 7.29 -0.51 -6.65
CA ALA A 40 7.65 0.08 -7.93
C ALA A 40 8.24 1.50 -7.79
N ASN A 41 7.91 2.21 -6.70
CA ASN A 41 8.28 3.60 -6.47
C ASN A 41 8.90 3.80 -5.07
N PRO A 42 10.10 3.26 -4.82
CA PRO A 42 10.75 3.39 -3.52
C PRO A 42 11.13 4.86 -3.26
N HIS A 43 10.77 5.37 -2.08
CA HIS A 43 11.06 6.73 -1.66
C HIS A 43 11.75 6.78 -0.28
N PRO A 44 12.65 7.75 -0.05
CA PRO A 44 13.58 7.71 1.08
C PRO A 44 13.03 8.22 2.42
N ARG A 45 11.86 8.87 2.46
CA ARG A 45 11.30 9.39 3.72
C ARG A 45 10.33 8.41 4.36
N GLY A 46 10.29 8.41 5.69
CA GLY A 46 9.49 7.49 6.49
C GLY A 46 10.18 6.13 6.66
N ASP A 47 9.47 5.21 7.31
CA ASP A 47 9.90 3.83 7.53
C ASP A 47 9.44 2.95 6.35
N TYR A 48 10.18 2.98 5.24
CA TYR A 48 9.83 2.20 4.04
C TYR A 48 9.85 0.68 4.29
N ASP A 49 10.86 0.17 4.99
CA ASP A 49 10.95 -1.26 5.28
C ASP A 49 9.81 -1.71 6.20
N GLY A 50 9.49 -0.91 7.22
CA GLY A 50 8.34 -1.16 8.08
C GLY A 50 6.99 -0.99 7.37
N LEU A 51 6.89 -0.13 6.35
CA LEU A 51 5.71 -0.04 5.49
C LEU A 51 5.52 -1.34 4.70
N ILE A 52 6.55 -1.79 3.96
CA ILE A 52 6.48 -2.99 3.13
C ILE A 52 6.11 -4.21 3.98
N ARG A 53 6.74 -4.34 5.16
CA ARG A 53 6.42 -5.43 6.09
C ARG A 53 4.96 -5.43 6.52
N ARG A 54 4.40 -4.27 6.88
CA ARG A 54 2.98 -4.15 7.30
C ARG A 54 2.02 -4.48 6.15
N LEU A 55 2.27 -3.94 4.96
CA LEU A 55 1.46 -4.22 3.77
C LEU A 55 1.46 -5.72 3.41
N GLN A 56 2.58 -6.41 3.62
CA GLN A 56 2.70 -7.85 3.35
C GLN A 56 2.10 -8.75 4.43
N SER A 57 2.03 -8.29 5.68
CA SER A 57 1.64 -9.12 6.83
C SER A 57 0.22 -8.90 7.33
N ALA A 58 -0.47 -7.84 6.88
CA ALA A 58 -1.80 -7.51 7.35
C ALA A 58 -2.80 -8.64 7.03
N ALA A 59 -3.37 -9.24 8.08
CA ALA A 59 -4.26 -10.40 7.96
C ALA A 59 -5.63 -10.17 8.61
N ASP A 60 -5.72 -9.29 9.62
CA ASP A 60 -6.99 -8.90 10.23
C ASP A 60 -7.37 -7.44 9.96
N SER A 61 -8.59 -7.06 10.31
CA SER A 61 -9.13 -5.73 10.00
C SER A 61 -8.37 -4.58 10.67
N GLU A 62 -7.77 -4.80 11.84
CA GLU A 62 -6.99 -3.78 12.54
C GLU A 62 -5.63 -3.61 11.86
N GLU A 63 -4.95 -4.72 11.56
CA GLU A 63 -3.69 -4.70 10.82
C GLU A 63 -3.85 -4.11 9.42
N CYS A 64 -4.95 -4.39 8.74
CA CYS A 64 -5.26 -3.84 7.42
C CYS A 64 -5.42 -2.31 7.47
N LEU A 65 -6.09 -1.80 8.51
CA LEU A 65 -6.25 -0.37 8.72
C LEU A 65 -4.91 0.30 9.03
N GLU A 66 -4.09 -0.32 9.89
CA GLU A 66 -2.75 0.17 10.21
C GLU A 66 -1.83 0.18 8.98
N ALA A 67 -1.90 -0.85 8.13
CA ALA A 67 -1.14 -0.91 6.89
C ALA A 67 -1.58 0.18 5.89
N ALA A 68 -2.89 0.42 5.75
CA ALA A 68 -3.42 1.50 4.95
C ALA A 68 -2.95 2.88 5.44
N ASN A 69 -3.02 3.12 6.75
CA ASN A 69 -2.55 4.36 7.37
C ASN A 69 -1.05 4.56 7.17
N ALA A 70 -0.25 3.50 7.33
CA ALA A 70 1.18 3.53 7.09
C ALA A 70 1.51 3.94 5.65
N PHE A 71 0.78 3.43 4.65
CA PHE A 71 0.95 3.83 3.25
C PHE A 71 0.63 5.31 3.04
N ILE A 72 -0.49 5.79 3.59
CA ILE A 72 -0.91 7.20 3.47
C ILE A 72 0.15 8.11 4.10
N TRP A 73 0.63 7.80 5.31
CA TRP A 73 1.67 8.60 5.97
C TRP A 73 2.99 8.59 5.23
N TRP A 74 3.40 7.44 4.68
CA TRP A 74 4.60 7.36 3.84
C TRP A 74 4.44 8.21 2.57
N ALA A 75 3.28 8.16 1.91
CA ALA A 75 3.00 8.96 0.72
C ALA A 75 2.97 10.46 1.04
N GLU A 76 2.40 10.85 2.19
CA GLU A 76 2.42 12.22 2.70
C GLU A 76 3.84 12.71 3.01
N ALA A 77 4.64 11.90 3.70
CA ALA A 77 6.02 12.23 4.05
C ALA A 77 6.89 12.48 2.81
N ASN A 78 6.62 11.75 1.72
CA ASN A 78 7.30 11.89 0.44
C ASN A 78 6.66 12.93 -0.50
N GLY A 79 5.55 13.55 -0.10
CA GLY A 79 4.88 14.59 -0.89
C GLY A 79 4.29 14.09 -2.21
N ILE A 80 3.93 12.80 -2.28
CA ILE A 80 3.42 12.17 -3.49
C ILE A 80 1.88 12.05 -3.51
N ILE A 81 1.19 12.49 -2.47
CA ILE A 81 -0.28 12.58 -2.46
C ILE A 81 -0.74 13.60 -3.51
N ALA A 82 -1.58 13.15 -4.43
CA ALA A 82 -2.25 13.98 -5.44
C ALA A 82 -3.65 14.43 -5.00
N GLY A 83 -4.24 13.73 -4.03
CA GLY A 83 -5.57 13.97 -3.48
C GLY A 83 -6.03 12.79 -2.63
N ARG A 84 -7.06 13.01 -1.81
CA ARG A 84 -7.83 11.93 -1.18
C ARG A 84 -9.10 11.72 -2.00
N GLY A 85 -9.44 10.46 -2.30
CA GLY A 85 -10.63 10.09 -3.07
C GLY A 85 -11.92 10.36 -2.30
#